data_AF-A0A3L7NTZ5-F1
#
_entry.id   AF-A0A3L7NTZ5-F1
#
_cell.length_a   1.000
_cell.length_b   1.000
_cell.length_c   1.000
_cell.angle_alpha   90.00
_cell.angle_beta   90.00
_cell.angle_gamma   90.00
#
_symmetry.space_group_name_H-M   'P 1'
#
loop_
_entity.id
_entity.type
_entity.pdbx_description
1 polymer ?
#
loop_
_entity_poly.entity_id
_entity_poly.type
_entity_poly.pdbx_seq_one_letter_code
_entity_poly.pdbx_strand_id
1 'polypeptide(L)' 'MTSIHGVIHGRTIELAEDPGIADGQRVQVEVRAVPAAGNWGDGILRSAGGWCDHPELDDVMQAIQRQRLNERRPEADAE' A
#
# COMPACT_ATOMS: atom_id res chain seq x y z
N MET A 1 -6.08 8.14 28.81
CA MET A 1 -4.77 8.69 28.42
C MET A 1 -4.97 9.31 27.05
N THR A 2 -4.90 10.64 26.96
CA THR A 2 -5.20 11.39 25.74
C THR A 2 -3.90 11.54 24.95
N SER A 3 -3.86 11.02 23.72
CA SER A 3 -2.68 11.13 22.84
C SER A 3 -2.90 12.22 21.81
N ILE A 4 -2.01 13.21 21.77
CA ILE A 4 -2.03 14.30 20.78
C ILE A 4 -1.02 13.97 19.68
N HIS A 5 -1.40 14.24 18.43
CA HIS A 5 -0.52 14.06 17.28
C HIS A 5 0.25 15.35 17.00
N GLY A 6 1.47 15.20 16.48
CA GLY A 6 2.32 16.32 16.13
C GLY A 6 3.46 15.90 15.22
N VAL A 7 4.17 16.90 14.68
CA VAL A 7 5.31 16.73 13.79
C VAL A 7 6.58 17.21 14.49
N ILE A 8 7.65 16.42 14.36
CA ILE A 8 8.95 16.75 14.96
C ILE A 8 9.76 17.60 13.98
N HIS A 9 10.12 18.81 14.40
CA HIS A 9 11.04 19.71 13.70
C HIS A 9 12.35 19.86 14.50
N GLY A 10 13.25 18.88 14.30
CA GLY A 10 14.53 18.84 15.01
C GLY A 10 14.35 18.59 16.51
N ARG A 11 14.36 19.65 17.32
CA ARG A 11 14.16 19.60 18.78
C ARG A 11 12.81 20.15 19.24
N THR A 12 12.00 20.64 18.31
CA THR A 12 10.66 21.18 18.58
C THR A 12 9.62 20.19 18.11
N ILE A 13 8.56 19.98 18.90
CA ILE A 13 7.39 19.21 18.50
C ILE A 13 6.27 20.21 18.24
N GLU A 14 5.77 20.26 17.01
CA GLU A 14 4.58 21.03 16.64
C GLU A 14 3.35 20.15 16.82
N LEU A 15 2.47 20.53 17.73
CA LEU A 15 1.25 19.78 18.04
C LEU A 15 0.12 20.20 17.08
N ALA A 16 -0.67 19.25 16.63
CA ALA A 16 -1.82 19.51 15.76
C ALA A 16 -2.99 20.16 16.52
N GLU A 17 -3.00 20.02 17.84
CA GLU A 17 -4.06 20.49 18.74
C GLU A 17 -3.43 21.17 19.97
N ASP A 18 -4.17 22.12 20.56
CA ASP A 18 -3.75 22.80 21.80
C ASP A 18 -3.74 21.81 22.97
N PRO A 19 -2.59 21.58 23.63
CA PRO A 19 -2.52 20.69 24.79
C PRO A 19 -3.20 21.27 26.05
N GLY A 20 -3.62 22.54 26.04
CA GLY A 20 -4.25 23.20 27.19
C GLY A 20 -3.30 23.44 28.35
N ILE A 21 -1.99 23.52 28.07
CA ILE A 21 -0.93 23.69 29.07
C ILE A 21 -0.40 25.11 28.98
N ALA A 22 -0.10 25.72 30.14
CA ALA A 22 0.45 27.07 30.19
C ALA A 22 1.85 27.13 29.56
N ASP A 23 2.16 28.25 28.90
CA ASP A 23 3.48 28.50 28.33
C ASP A 23 4.57 28.47 29.42
N GLY A 24 5.72 27.88 29.09
CA GLY A 24 6.86 27.71 30.00
C GLY A 24 6.75 26.55 31.01
N GLN A 25 5.64 25.80 31.03
CA GLN A 25 5.50 24.64 31.92
C GLN A 25 6.37 23.48 31.45
N ARG A 26 7.16 22.90 32.38
CA ARG A 26 7.94 21.68 32.10
C ARG A 26 7.01 20.48 32.03
N VAL A 27 7.12 19.70 30.95
CA VAL A 27 6.33 18.50 30.72
C VAL A 27 7.22 17.31 30.37
N GLN A 28 6.78 16.11 30.72
CA GLN A 28 7.38 14.86 30.24
C GLN A 28 6.56 14.38 29.04
N VAL A 29 7.23 14.03 27.94
CA VAL A 29 6.58 13.62 26.69
C VAL A 29 6.98 12.18 26.36
N GLU A 30 6.01 11.35 26.01
CA GLU A 30 6.25 10.02 25.45
C GLU A 30 6.02 10.09 23.93
N VAL A 31 7.06 9.78 23.16
CA VAL A 31 7.00 9.90 21.69
C VAL A 31 6.85 8.52 21.07
N ARG A 32 5.77 8.34 20.28
CA ARG A 32 5.55 7.16 19.47
C ARG A 32 5.66 7.52 18.00
N ALA A 33 6.62 6.94 17.29
CA ALA A 33 6.74 7.13 15.85
C ALA A 33 5.52 6.51 15.15
N VAL A 34 4.77 7.33 14.41
CA VAL A 34 3.68 6.89 13.56
C VAL A 34 4.22 6.81 12.13
N PRO A 35 4.05 5.68 11.41
CA PRO A 35 4.47 5.60 10.03
C PRO A 35 3.74 6.67 9.22
N ALA A 36 4.47 7.37 8.35
CA ALA A 36 3.86 8.29 7.41
C ALA A 36 2.77 7.54 6.62
N ALA A 37 1.61 8.16 6.45
CA ALA A 37 0.64 7.68 5.49
C ALA A 37 1.36 7.63 4.13
N GLY A 38 1.36 6.46 3.49
CA GLY A 38 1.95 6.32 2.16
C GLY A 38 1.31 7.30 1.19
N ASN A 39 2.02 7.64 0.11
CA ASN A 39 1.43 8.53 -0.89
C ASN A 39 0.25 7.81 -1.53
N TRP A 40 -0.81 8.56 -1.82
CA TRP A 40 -1.91 8.04 -2.61
C TRP A 40 -1.36 7.53 -3.95
N GLY A 41 -1.68 6.28 -4.31
CA GLY A 41 -1.16 5.63 -5.52
C GLY A 41 0.01 4.66 -5.27
N ASP A 42 0.69 4.70 -4.11
CA ASP A 42 1.79 3.77 -3.81
C ASP A 42 1.33 2.30 -3.85
N GLY A 43 0.09 2.03 -3.40
CA GLY A 43 -0.51 0.69 -3.50
C GLY A 43 -0.73 0.25 -4.95
N ILE A 44 -1.16 1.18 -5.82
CA ILE A 44 -1.36 0.91 -7.25
C ILE A 44 -0.01 0.61 -7.90
N LEU A 45 1.01 1.44 -7.68
CA LEU A 45 2.37 1.24 -8.22
C LEU A 45 2.99 -0.08 -7.75
N ARG A 46 2.76 -0.48 -6.50
CA ARG A 46 3.22 -1.80 -5.98
C ARG A 46 2.49 -2.99 -6.61
N SER A 47 1.26 -2.79 -7.10
CA SER A 47 0.45 -3.83 -7.73
C SER A 47 0.60 -3.87 -9.26
N ALA A 48 0.87 -2.71 -9.88
CA ALA A 48 0.99 -2.54 -11.30
C ALA A 48 2.47 -2.65 -11.70
N GLY A 49 2.87 -3.78 -12.25
CA GLY A 49 4.24 -3.98 -12.74
C GLY A 49 4.83 -5.35 -12.45
N GLY A 50 4.23 -6.14 -11.55
CA GLY A 50 4.71 -7.51 -11.30
C GLY A 50 4.74 -8.39 -12.55
N TRP A 51 3.92 -8.10 -13.56
CA TRP A 51 3.97 -8.80 -14.84
C TRP A 51 5.18 -8.40 -15.71
N CYS A 52 5.66 -7.15 -15.62
CA CYS A 52 6.77 -6.66 -16.43
C CYS A 52 8.09 -7.35 -16.12
N ASP A 53 8.27 -7.81 -14.87
CA ASP A 53 9.47 -8.52 -14.44
C ASP A 53 9.48 -10.00 -14.85
N HIS A 54 8.37 -10.50 -15.41
CA HIS A 54 8.15 -11.89 -15.74
C HIS A 54 7.70 -12.06 -17.21
N PRO A 55 8.61 -11.87 -18.19
CA PRO A 55 8.28 -11.98 -19.62
C PRO A 55 7.74 -13.37 -20.01
N GLU A 56 8.04 -14.43 -19.25
CA GLU A 56 7.51 -15.78 -19.45
C GLU A 56 5.98 -15.88 -19.31
N LEU A 57 5.34 -14.93 -18.62
CA LEU A 57 3.90 -14.96 -18.39
C LEU A 57 3.09 -14.73 -19.67
N ASP A 58 3.68 -14.12 -20.70
CA ASP A 58 3.03 -13.97 -22.01
C ASP A 58 2.79 -15.34 -22.67
N ASP A 59 3.76 -16.24 -22.60
CA ASP A 59 3.63 -17.61 -23.10
C ASP A 59 2.59 -18.42 -22.30
N VAL A 60 2.54 -18.20 -20.98
CA VAL A 60 1.53 -18.80 -20.09
C VAL A 60 0.12 -18.34 -20.49
N MET A 61 -0.07 -17.04 -20.77
CA MET A 61 -1.37 -16.52 -21.21
C MET A 61 -1.78 -17.05 -22.57
N GLN A 62 -0.85 -17.19 -23.51
CA GLN A 62 -1.12 -17.84 -24.79
C GLN A 62 -1.51 -19.31 -24.62
N ALA A 63 -0.86 -20.04 -23.72
CA ALA A 63 -1.21 -21.42 -23.41
C ALA A 63 -2.63 -21.53 -22.83
N ILE A 64 -2.97 -20.68 -21.86
CA ILE A 64 -4.32 -20.60 -21.28
C ILE A 64 -5.36 -20.27 -22.35
N GLN A 65 -5.08 -19.33 -23.24
CA GLN A 65 -5.98 -18.97 -24.33
C GLN A 65 -6.22 -20.14 -25.29
N ARG A 66 -5.16 -20.86 -25.69
CA ARG A 66 -5.28 -22.07 -26.54
C ARG A 66 -6.14 -23.14 -25.87
N GLN A 67 -5.94 -23.39 -24.57
CA GLN A 67 -6.74 -24.35 -23.83
C GLN A 67 -8.22 -23.98 -23.82
N ARG A 68 -8.55 -22.72 -23.51
CA ARG A 68 -9.94 -22.21 -23.52
C ARG A 68 -10.60 -22.32 -24.90
N LEU A 69 -9.85 -22.15 -25.98
CA LEU A 69 -10.37 -22.32 -27.34
C LEU A 69 -10.65 -23.79 -27.65
N ASN A 70 -9.80 -24.71 -27.18
CA ASN A 70 -9.99 -26.15 -27.38
C ASN A 70 -11.17 -26.70 -26.57
N GLU A 71 -11.35 -26.26 -25.32
CA GLU A 71 -12.48 -26.66 -24.47
C GLU A 71 -13.83 -26.12 -24.98
N ARG A 72 -13.82 -25.02 -25.74
CA ARG A 72 -15.02 -24.45 -26.37
C ARG A 72 -15.42 -25.14 -27.68
N ARG A 73 -14.59 -26.03 -28.22
CA ARG A 73 -14.98 -26.87 -29.35
C ARG A 73 -15.87 -27.97 -28.81
N PRO A 74 -17.16 -28.08 -29.21
CA PRO A 74 -17.95 -29.24 -28.82
C PRO A 74 -17.23 -30.50 -29.31
N GLU A 75 -17.26 -31.57 -28.53
CA GLU A 75 -16.82 -32.91 -28.91
C GLU A 75 -17.70 -33.42 -30.07
N ALA A 76 -17.53 -32.82 -31.24
CA ALA A 76 -17.95 -33.39 -32.49
C ALA A 76 -16.91 -34.44 -32.83
N ASP A 77 -17.40 -35.66 -33.05
CA ASP A 77 -16.69 -36.79 -33.66
C ASP A 77 -16.02 -37.75 -32.64
N ALA A 78 -16.85 -38.37 -31.80
CA ALA A 78 -16.61 -39.74 -31.34
C ALA A 78 -17.67 -40.66 -31.97
N GLU A 79 -17.35 -41.19 -33.16
CA GLU A 79 -18.03 -42.32 -33.82
C GLU A 79 -17.13 -43.56 -33.74
#